data_AF-A0AAW4BAM1-F1
#
_entry.id   AF-A0AAW4BAM1-F1
#
_cell.length_a   1.000
_cell.length_b   1.000
_cell.length_c   1.000
_cell.angle_alpha   90.00
_cell.angle_beta   90.00
_cell.angle_gamma   90.00
#
_symmetry.space_group_name_H-M   'P 1'
#
loop_
_entity.id
_entity.type
_entity.pdbx_description
1 polymer ?
#
loop_
_entity_poly.entity_id
_entity_poly.type
_entity_poly.pdbx_seq_one_letter_code
_entity_poly.pdbx_strand_id
1 'polypeptide(L)'
;MKTAIERSQFVIWGLIVFVLLMALLSAWQSIEKEANQTALAMASSKIVESANFYKQDWLLKGRPSTLIANGRLLNMSATGWVLPLAENESSIDCRYWLSLLYPDEQLLESKVISIESVHQANQYQCRYVYSQKQVITIELLRDKFTVSVDFSA
;
A
#
# COMPACT_ATOMS: atom_id res chain seq x y z
N MET A 1 20.01 33.43 51.00
CA MET A 1 18.77 32.66 50.82
C MET A 1 17.98 33.02 49.54
N LYS A 2 18.54 33.76 48.56
CA LYS A 2 17.87 34.06 47.27
C LYS A 2 18.23 33.09 46.14
N THR A 3 19.41 32.46 46.19
CA THR A 3 19.95 31.58 45.15
C THR A 3 19.28 30.19 45.07
N ALA A 4 18.63 29.74 46.14
CA ALA A 4 17.91 28.44 46.15
C ALA A 4 16.53 28.52 45.48
N ILE A 5 15.86 29.69 45.54
CA ILE A 5 14.52 29.89 44.99
C ILE A 5 14.57 30.03 43.47
N GLU A 6 15.54 30.77 42.93
CA GLU A 6 15.75 30.86 41.47
C GLU A 6 16.14 29.50 40.86
N ARG A 7 17.02 28.74 41.53
CA ARG A 7 17.35 27.36 41.12
C ARG A 7 16.13 26.44 41.10
N SER A 8 15.23 26.58 42.08
CA SER A 8 13.98 25.80 42.15
C SER A 8 13.03 26.13 40.99
N GLN A 9 12.87 27.41 40.63
CA GLN A 9 12.02 27.81 39.51
C GLN A 9 12.50 27.28 38.17
N PHE A 10 13.82 27.29 37.90
CA PHE A 10 14.38 26.70 36.67
C PHE A 10 14.15 25.19 36.60
N VAL A 11 14.26 24.48 37.72
CA VAL A 11 13.99 23.04 37.79
C VAL A 11 12.51 22.75 37.51
N ILE A 12 11.59 23.51 38.11
CA ILE A 12 10.15 23.35 37.88
C ILE A 12 9.79 23.63 36.42
N TRP A 13 10.29 24.71 35.83
CA TRP A 13 10.05 25.03 34.42
C TRP A 13 10.64 23.99 33.47
N GLY A 14 11.86 23.52 33.72
CA GLY A 14 12.48 22.46 32.94
C GLY A 14 11.66 21.16 33.00
N LEU A 15 11.12 20.82 34.17
CA LEU A 15 10.28 19.64 34.36
C LEU A 15 8.95 19.76 33.60
N ILE A 16 8.31 20.93 33.63
CA ILE A 16 7.09 21.20 32.85
C ILE A 16 7.37 21.06 31.35
N VAL A 17 8.43 21.69 30.84
CA VAL A 17 8.81 21.61 29.43
C VAL A 17 9.10 20.15 29.04
N PHE A 18 9.80 19.40 29.90
CA PHE A 18 10.09 18.00 29.66
C PHE A 18 8.82 17.14 29.59
N VAL A 19 7.86 17.34 30.49
CA VAL A 19 6.56 16.65 30.47
C VAL A 19 5.79 16.98 29.18
N LEU A 20 5.79 18.24 28.76
CA LEU A 20 5.14 18.66 27.52
C LEU A 20 5.79 18.03 26.28
N LEU A 21 7.13 17.97 26.23
CA LEU A 21 7.85 17.32 25.14
C LEU A 21 7.53 15.82 25.09
N MET A 22 7.51 15.14 26.24
CA MET A 22 7.15 13.72 26.30
C MET A 22 5.71 13.47 25.86
N ALA A 23 4.77 14.31 26.27
CA ALA A 23 3.38 14.22 25.83
C ALA A 23 3.26 14.41 24.29
N LEU A 24 4.00 15.38 23.74
CA LEU A 24 4.01 15.64 22.30
C LEU A 24 4.58 14.46 21.50
N LEU A 25 5.71 13.91 21.94
CA LEU A 25 6.34 12.74 21.30
C LEU A 25 5.43 11.52 21.33
N SER A 26 4.75 11.29 22.46
CA SER A 26 3.79 10.19 22.59
C SER A 26 2.57 10.38 21.67
N ALA A 27 2.04 11.60 21.59
CA ALA A 27 0.91 11.91 20.70
C ALA A 27 1.28 11.74 19.23
N TRP A 28 2.50 12.14 18.84
CA TRP A 28 2.99 12.01 17.46
C TRP A 28 3.01 10.55 16.98
N GLN A 29 3.52 9.63 17.82
CA GLN A 29 3.58 8.20 17.48
C GLN A 29 2.18 7.60 17.23
N SER A 30 1.19 8.00 18.02
CA SER A 30 -0.20 7.55 17.84
C SER A 30 -0.78 8.05 16.52
N ILE A 31 -0.57 9.34 16.20
CA ILE A 31 -1.07 9.95 14.96
C ILE A 31 -0.44 9.29 13.72
N GLU A 32 0.87 9.03 13.74
CA GLU A 32 1.57 8.38 12.63
C GLU A 32 1.02 6.97 12.35
N LYS A 33 0.72 6.21 13.41
CA LYS A 33 0.14 4.87 13.28
C LYS A 33 -1.25 4.90 12.64
N GLU A 34 -2.12 5.82 13.06
CA GLU A 34 -3.47 5.96 12.50
C GLU A 34 -3.45 6.45 11.05
N ALA A 35 -2.56 7.40 10.74
CA ALA A 35 -2.36 7.88 9.38
C ALA A 35 -1.90 6.75 8.44
N ASN A 36 -0.97 5.91 8.91
CA ASN A 36 -0.48 4.76 8.16
C ASN A 36 -1.56 3.71 7.89
N GLN A 37 -2.40 3.39 8.88
CA GLN A 37 -3.54 2.48 8.70
C GLN A 37 -4.54 3.02 7.68
N THR A 38 -4.83 4.32 7.75
CA THR A 38 -5.76 4.99 6.83
C THR A 38 -5.21 4.99 5.40
N ALA A 39 -3.93 5.34 5.22
CA ALA A 39 -3.28 5.33 3.92
C ALA A 39 -3.26 3.93 3.29
N LEU A 40 -2.99 2.91 4.09
CA LEU A 40 -2.97 1.51 3.66
C LEU A 40 -4.36 1.03 3.20
N ALA A 41 -5.41 1.36 3.96
CA ALA A 41 -6.80 1.06 3.58
C ALA A 41 -7.25 1.84 2.33
N MET A 42 -6.83 3.10 2.20
CA MET A 42 -7.12 3.90 1.02
C MET A 42 -6.45 3.33 -0.23
N ALA A 43 -5.19 2.91 -0.13
CA ALA A 43 -4.47 2.31 -1.23
C ALA A 43 -5.08 0.97 -1.67
N SER A 44 -5.46 0.10 -0.73
CA SER A 44 -6.14 -1.14 -1.07
C SER A 44 -7.48 -0.89 -1.76
N SER A 45 -8.26 0.10 -1.31
CA SER A 45 -9.49 0.52 -1.99
C SER A 45 -9.22 1.01 -3.41
N LYS A 46 -8.19 1.84 -3.62
CA LYS A 46 -7.80 2.34 -4.95
C LYS A 46 -7.39 1.20 -5.90
N ILE A 47 -6.66 0.20 -5.38
CA ILE A 47 -6.28 -1.00 -6.15
C ILE A 47 -7.53 -1.77 -6.59
N VAL A 48 -8.45 -2.01 -5.66
CA VAL A 48 -9.71 -2.72 -5.94
C VAL A 48 -10.56 -1.93 -6.95
N GLU A 49 -10.67 -0.62 -6.79
CA GLU A 49 -11.38 0.26 -7.73
C GLU A 49 -10.79 0.20 -9.14
N SER A 50 -9.46 0.30 -9.26
CA SER A 50 -8.76 0.19 -10.54
C SER A 50 -8.95 -1.18 -11.19
N ALA A 51 -8.85 -2.27 -10.43
CA ALA A 51 -9.12 -3.62 -10.92
C ALA A 51 -10.55 -3.76 -11.43
N ASN A 52 -11.51 -3.22 -10.70
CA ASN A 52 -12.92 -3.22 -11.09
C ASN A 52 -13.17 -2.37 -12.34
N PHE A 53 -12.49 -1.24 -12.48
CA PHE A 53 -12.57 -0.40 -13.67
C PHE A 53 -12.16 -1.18 -14.94
N TYR A 54 -11.00 -1.86 -14.91
CA TYR A 54 -10.57 -2.69 -16.04
C TYR A 54 -11.53 -3.84 -16.33
N LYS A 55 -12.07 -4.47 -15.29
CA LYS A 55 -13.08 -5.54 -15.44
C LYS A 55 -14.37 -5.03 -16.10
N GLN A 56 -14.82 -3.83 -15.74
CA GLN A 56 -16.00 -3.22 -16.36
C GLN A 56 -15.74 -2.89 -17.84
N ASP A 57 -14.59 -2.30 -18.17
CA ASP A 57 -14.22 -2.01 -19.56
C ASP A 57 -14.11 -3.31 -20.40
N TRP A 58 -13.52 -4.36 -19.83
CA TRP A 58 -13.47 -5.69 -20.43
C TRP A 58 -14.87 -6.27 -20.71
N LEU A 59 -15.82 -6.13 -19.77
CA LEU A 59 -17.20 -6.56 -19.97
C LEU A 59 -17.86 -5.79 -21.11
N LEU A 60 -17.67 -4.47 -21.17
CA LEU A 60 -18.26 -3.59 -22.19
C LEU A 60 -17.69 -3.88 -23.59
N LYS A 61 -16.42 -4.29 -23.68
CA LYS A 61 -15.75 -4.65 -24.94
C LYS A 61 -15.95 -6.11 -25.38
N GLY A 62 -16.88 -6.84 -24.76
CA GLY A 62 -17.26 -8.17 -25.21
C GLY A 62 -16.32 -9.29 -24.74
N ARG A 63 -15.62 -9.10 -23.62
CA ARG A 63 -14.80 -10.11 -22.95
C ARG A 63 -13.60 -10.62 -23.77
N PRO A 64 -12.77 -9.73 -24.34
CA PRO A 64 -11.60 -10.15 -25.11
C PRO A 64 -10.53 -10.80 -24.21
N SER A 65 -9.64 -11.61 -24.78
CA SER A 65 -8.47 -12.15 -24.06
C SER A 65 -7.44 -11.07 -23.70
N THR A 66 -7.45 -9.96 -24.43
CA THR A 66 -6.61 -8.78 -24.20
C THR A 66 -7.46 -7.51 -24.23
N LEU A 67 -7.11 -6.54 -23.38
CA LEU A 67 -7.82 -5.28 -23.25
C LEU A 67 -6.86 -4.12 -23.51
N ILE A 68 -7.20 -3.24 -24.46
CA ILE A 68 -6.45 -1.98 -24.62
C ILE A 68 -7.05 -0.95 -23.66
N ALA A 69 -6.25 -0.53 -22.67
CA ALA A 69 -6.60 0.52 -21.72
C ALA A 69 -5.38 1.41 -21.43
N ASN A 70 -5.59 2.72 -21.35
CA ASN A 70 -4.53 3.71 -21.11
C ASN A 70 -3.32 3.57 -22.05
N GLY A 71 -3.56 3.20 -23.32
CA GLY A 71 -2.52 2.99 -24.32
C GLY A 71 -1.65 1.75 -24.11
N ARG A 72 -2.03 0.84 -23.19
CA ARG A 72 -1.34 -0.42 -22.92
C ARG A 72 -2.22 -1.61 -23.29
N LEU A 73 -1.60 -2.70 -23.75
CA LEU A 73 -2.28 -3.98 -23.95
C LEU A 73 -2.25 -4.80 -22.65
N LEU A 74 -3.42 -5.03 -22.07
CA LEU A 74 -3.58 -5.75 -20.81
C LEU A 74 -3.98 -7.20 -21.07
N ASN A 75 -3.27 -8.15 -20.49
CA ASN A 75 -3.66 -9.56 -20.50
C ASN A 75 -4.77 -9.81 -19.48
N MET A 76 -5.87 -10.44 -19.91
CA MET A 76 -7.05 -10.65 -19.07
C MET A 76 -7.22 -12.13 -18.72
N SER A 77 -7.65 -12.42 -17.49
CA SER A 77 -8.12 -13.74 -17.11
C SER A 77 -9.44 -14.08 -17.81
N ALA A 78 -9.82 -15.35 -17.82
CA ALA A 78 -11.12 -15.80 -18.33
C ALA A 78 -12.31 -15.13 -17.61
N THR A 79 -12.08 -14.58 -16.41
CA THR A 79 -13.08 -13.91 -15.57
C THR A 79 -12.95 -12.38 -15.55
N GLY A 80 -12.09 -11.83 -16.40
CA GLY A 80 -11.99 -10.39 -16.64
C GLY A 80 -11.10 -9.64 -15.65
N TRP A 81 -10.17 -10.34 -14.97
CA TRP A 81 -9.18 -9.70 -14.11
C TRP A 81 -7.88 -9.48 -14.88
N VAL A 82 -7.22 -8.36 -14.65
CA VAL A 82 -5.92 -8.11 -15.27
C VAL A 82 -4.86 -9.01 -14.66
N LEU A 83 -4.12 -9.71 -15.51
CA LEU A 83 -3.03 -10.59 -15.12
C LEU A 83 -1.73 -9.79 -14.90
N PRO A 84 -0.84 -10.24 -14.00
CA PRO A 84 0.48 -9.64 -13.80
C PRO A 84 1.46 -10.05 -14.91
N LEU A 85 1.05 -9.98 -16.17
CA LEU A 85 1.84 -10.36 -17.33
C LEU A 85 2.01 -9.11 -18.20
N ALA A 86 3.26 -8.66 -18.37
CA ALA A 86 3.58 -7.55 -19.26
C ALA A 86 3.26 -7.91 -20.73
N GLU A 87 3.27 -6.90 -21.60
CA GLU A 87 2.93 -7.07 -23.00
C GLU A 87 3.86 -8.10 -23.67
N ASN A 88 3.28 -9.16 -24.23
CA ASN A 88 3.99 -10.29 -24.86
C ASN A 88 4.92 -11.09 -23.94
N GLU A 89 4.80 -10.95 -22.61
CA GLU A 89 5.58 -11.74 -21.66
C GLU A 89 4.78 -12.88 -21.03
N SER A 90 5.44 -14.03 -20.87
CA SER A 90 4.92 -15.17 -20.09
C SER A 90 5.39 -15.15 -18.63
N SER A 91 6.30 -14.24 -18.28
CA SER A 91 6.80 -14.03 -16.91
C SER A 91 5.87 -13.13 -16.11
N ILE A 92 5.77 -13.44 -14.82
CA ILE A 92 5.04 -12.58 -13.89
C ILE A 92 5.86 -11.34 -13.58
N ASP A 93 5.26 -10.19 -13.82
CA ASP A 93 5.79 -8.89 -13.45
C ASP A 93 4.86 -8.23 -12.41
N CYS A 94 5.21 -8.43 -11.14
CA CYS A 94 4.52 -7.79 -10.02
C CYS A 94 4.70 -6.26 -10.02
N ARG A 95 5.82 -5.74 -10.52
CA ARG A 95 6.02 -4.29 -10.58
C ARG A 95 5.09 -3.67 -11.61
N TYR A 96 4.97 -4.28 -12.78
CA TYR A 96 3.97 -3.93 -13.78
C TYR A 96 2.56 -3.97 -13.18
N TRP A 97 2.20 -5.06 -12.49
CA TRP A 97 0.86 -5.21 -11.92
C TRP A 97 0.53 -4.12 -10.89
N LEU A 98 1.49 -3.78 -10.03
CA LEU A 98 1.34 -2.66 -9.10
C LEU A 98 1.19 -1.32 -9.84
N SER A 99 2.06 -1.03 -10.81
CA SER A 99 2.00 0.24 -11.57
C SER A 99 0.69 0.42 -12.33
N LEU A 100 0.03 -0.69 -12.71
CA LEU A 100 -1.22 -0.69 -13.43
C LEU A 100 -2.43 -0.47 -12.49
N LEU A 101 -2.42 -1.12 -11.34
CA LEU A 101 -3.52 -1.10 -10.37
C LEU A 101 -3.41 0.04 -9.35
N TYR A 102 -2.20 0.57 -9.15
CA TYR A 102 -1.91 1.67 -8.23
C TYR A 102 -0.76 2.54 -8.75
N PRO A 103 -1.03 3.41 -9.76
CA PRO A 103 0.00 4.22 -10.41
C PRO A 103 0.73 5.19 -9.47
N ASP A 104 0.09 5.60 -8.36
CA ASP A 104 0.71 6.47 -7.36
C ASP A 104 1.92 5.78 -6.70
N GLU A 105 1.94 4.42 -6.64
CA GLU A 105 2.97 3.52 -6.08
C GLU A 105 3.47 3.83 -4.64
N GLN A 106 3.01 4.92 -4.04
CA GLN A 106 3.49 5.48 -2.78
C GLN A 106 2.39 5.50 -1.74
N LEU A 107 2.73 4.98 -0.56
CA LEU A 107 1.88 5.10 0.63
C LEU A 107 2.42 6.26 1.46
N LEU A 108 1.82 7.45 1.34
CA LEU A 108 2.32 8.69 1.94
C LEU A 108 3.75 8.98 1.45
N GLU A 109 4.76 8.67 2.27
CA GLU A 109 6.20 8.80 1.95
C GLU A 109 6.92 7.43 1.91
N SER A 110 6.18 6.34 2.10
CA SER A 110 6.71 4.97 2.17
C SER A 110 6.88 4.42 0.76
N LYS A 111 8.08 3.89 0.47
CA LYS A 111 8.43 3.28 -0.82
C LYS A 111 8.43 1.76 -0.71
N VAL A 112 8.15 1.09 -1.82
CA VAL A 112 8.30 -0.37 -1.92
C VAL A 112 9.78 -0.73 -1.80
N ILE A 113 10.12 -1.52 -0.79
CA ILE A 113 11.49 -1.98 -0.51
C ILE A 113 11.72 -3.43 -0.95
N SER A 114 10.67 -4.24 -0.97
CA SER A 114 10.74 -5.60 -1.50
C SER A 114 9.44 -6.00 -2.19
N ILE A 115 9.59 -6.86 -3.19
CA ILE A 115 8.51 -7.46 -3.95
C ILE A 115 8.75 -8.96 -3.97
N GLU A 116 7.77 -9.71 -3.49
CA GLU A 116 7.79 -11.17 -3.50
C GLU A 116 6.66 -11.66 -4.40
N SER A 117 6.97 -12.57 -5.31
CA SER A 117 5.99 -13.18 -6.21
C SER A 117 5.83 -14.65 -5.87
N VAL A 118 4.58 -15.11 -5.73
CA VAL A 118 4.24 -16.53 -5.69
C VAL A 118 3.41 -16.86 -6.91
N HIS A 119 3.85 -17.85 -7.67
CA HIS A 119 3.13 -18.37 -8.82
C HIS A 119 2.96 -19.87 -8.70
N GLN A 120 1.71 -20.30 -8.75
CA GLN A 120 1.34 -21.70 -8.87
C GLN A 120 0.23 -21.82 -9.91
N ALA A 121 -0.10 -23.05 -10.31
CA ALA A 121 -1.18 -23.29 -11.26
C ALA A 121 -2.47 -22.59 -10.80
N ASN A 122 -2.92 -21.61 -11.59
CA ASN A 122 -4.13 -20.81 -11.34
C ASN A 122 -4.07 -19.88 -10.10
N GLN A 123 -2.87 -19.50 -9.67
CA GLN A 123 -2.64 -18.53 -8.60
C GLN A 123 -1.54 -17.53 -8.99
N TYR A 124 -1.92 -16.26 -9.00
CA TYR A 124 -0.98 -15.14 -9.08
C TYR A 124 -1.01 -14.39 -7.76
N GLN A 125 0.12 -14.24 -7.10
CA GLN A 125 0.22 -13.47 -5.87
C GLN A 125 1.48 -12.61 -5.90
N CYS A 126 1.30 -11.33 -5.58
CA CYS A 126 2.37 -10.37 -5.43
C CYS A 126 2.25 -9.68 -4.08
N ARG A 127 3.31 -9.77 -3.28
CA ARG A 127 3.41 -9.16 -1.96
C ARG A 127 4.40 -8.00 -2.02
N TYR A 128 3.92 -6.81 -1.70
CA TYR A 128 4.66 -5.55 -1.75
C TYR A 128 4.91 -5.09 -0.32
N VAL A 129 6.18 -5.05 0.08
CA VAL A 129 6.59 -4.58 1.41
C VAL A 129 7.12 -3.16 1.28
N TYR A 130 6.60 -2.29 2.14
CA TYR A 130 6.93 -0.87 2.18
C TYR A 130 7.88 -0.56 3.35
N SER A 131 8.62 0.54 3.22
CA SER A 131 9.65 0.96 4.20
C SER A 131 9.14 1.12 5.63
N GLN A 132 7.90 1.55 5.82
CA GLN A 132 7.29 1.70 7.15
C GLN A 132 6.53 0.43 7.57
N LYS A 133 7.06 -0.74 7.18
CA LYS A 133 6.53 -2.07 7.50
C LYS A 133 5.13 -2.37 6.97
N GLN A 134 4.49 -1.50 6.19
CA GLN A 134 3.21 -1.86 5.58
C GLN A 134 3.40 -2.92 4.50
N VAL A 135 2.40 -3.78 4.34
CA VAL A 135 2.39 -4.84 3.33
C VAL A 135 1.07 -4.78 2.59
N ILE A 136 1.15 -4.76 1.26
CA ILE A 136 -0.01 -4.97 0.38
C ILE A 136 0.21 -6.29 -0.33
N THR A 137 -0.78 -7.18 -0.28
CA THR A 137 -0.79 -8.42 -1.06
C THR A 137 -1.92 -8.33 -2.08
N ILE A 138 -1.57 -8.41 -3.35
CA ILE A 138 -2.54 -8.54 -4.44
C ILE A 138 -2.53 -10.01 -4.88
N GLU A 139 -3.70 -10.63 -4.92
CA GLU A 139 -3.85 -12.03 -5.27
C GLU A 139 -4.99 -12.22 -6.28
N LEU A 140 -4.73 -13.07 -7.26
CA LEU A 140 -5.73 -13.67 -8.14
C LEU A 140 -5.64 -15.18 -8.00
N LEU A 141 -6.53 -15.75 -7.18
CA LEU A 141 -6.60 -17.18 -6.92
C LEU A 141 -7.93 -17.72 -7.42
N ARG A 142 -7.89 -18.67 -8.37
CA ARG A 142 -9.09 -19.31 -8.94
C ARG A 142 -10.18 -18.28 -9.29
N ASP A 143 -9.79 -17.28 -10.09
CA ASP A 143 -10.68 -16.21 -10.57
C ASP A 143 -11.22 -15.24 -9.50
N LYS A 144 -10.76 -15.36 -8.26
CA LYS A 144 -11.07 -14.40 -7.20
C LYS A 144 -9.92 -13.42 -7.04
N PHE A 145 -10.16 -12.17 -7.40
CA PHE A 145 -9.25 -11.06 -7.13
C PHE A 145 -9.43 -10.58 -5.69
N THR A 146 -8.34 -10.52 -4.94
CA THR A 146 -8.32 -10.10 -3.53
C THR A 146 -7.14 -9.17 -3.30
N VAL A 147 -7.36 -8.12 -2.50
CA VAL A 147 -6.31 -7.24 -2.01
C VAL A 147 -6.36 -7.29 -0.49
N SER A 148 -5.25 -7.70 0.11
CA SER A 148 -5.09 -7.81 1.55
C SER A 148 -4.01 -6.85 2.02
N VAL A 149 -4.19 -6.30 3.21
CA VAL A 149 -3.24 -5.38 3.83
C VAL A 149 -2.79 -5.89 5.18
N ASP A 150 -1.53 -5.70 5.50
CA ASP A 150 -0.94 -6.17 6.76
C ASP A 150 0.25 -5.28 7.17
N PHE A 151 0.82 -5.56 8.34
CA PHE A 151 2.07 -4.99 8.81
C PHE A 151 3.11 -6.10 9.00
N SER A 152 4.30 -5.91 8.44
CA SER A 152 5.47 -6.75 8.72
C SER A 152 5.82 -6.68 10.20
N ALA A 153 6.14 -7.83 10.79
CA ALA A 153 6.79 -7.93 12.10
C ALA A 153 8.10 -7.12 12.11
#